data_AF-A0A351V848-F1
#
_entry.id   AF-A0A351V848-F1
#
_cell.length_a   1.000
_cell.length_b   1.000
_cell.length_c   1.000
_cell.angle_alpha   90.00
_cell.angle_beta   90.00
_cell.angle_gamma   90.00
#
_symmetry.space_group_name_H-M   'P 1'
#
loop_
_entity.id
_entity.type
_entity.pdbx_description
1 polymer ?
#
loop_
_entity_poly.entity_id
_entity_poly.type
_entity_poly.pdbx_seq_one_letter_code
_entity_poly.pdbx_strand_id
1 'polypeptide(L)'
;MKKADVAVSAYVLSAFIMMIVPIPSGLLDILLACNMAVAFTILFGTMFSKEVLDMSFYPTMLLFTTLFRISLNISSTRLILVTGQPGRVV
;
A
#
# COMPACT_ATOMS: atom_id res chain seq x y z
N MET A 1 21.24 -14.71 -5.96
CA MET A 1 20.53 -13.50 -5.50
C MET A 1 19.61 -13.89 -4.36
N LYS A 2 19.64 -13.16 -3.24
CA LYS A 2 18.84 -13.51 -2.04
C LYS A 2 17.36 -13.41 -2.41
N LYS A 3 16.54 -14.42 -2.06
CA LYS A 3 15.10 -14.45 -2.34
C LYS A 3 14.37 -13.19 -1.82
N ALA A 4 14.89 -12.57 -0.76
CA ALA A 4 14.40 -11.31 -0.22
C ALA A 4 14.55 -10.13 -1.19
N ASP A 5 15.69 -9.98 -1.86
CA ASP A 5 15.92 -8.87 -2.81
C ASP A 5 14.94 -8.95 -3.98
N VAL A 6 14.69 -10.17 -4.47
CA VAL A 6 13.71 -10.42 -5.55
C VAL A 6 12.29 -10.04 -5.10
N ALA A 7 11.91 -10.38 -3.86
CA ALA A 7 10.59 -10.05 -3.32
C ALA A 7 10.39 -8.53 -3.18
N VAL A 8 11.40 -7.81 -2.68
CA VAL A 8 11.36 -6.35 -2.55
C VAL A 8 11.30 -5.68 -3.93
N SER A 9 12.11 -6.12 -4.88
CA SER A 9 12.06 -5.58 -6.25
C SER A 9 10.72 -5.86 -6.93
N ALA A 10 10.17 -7.06 -6.79
CA ALA A 10 8.86 -7.41 -7.35
C ALA A 10 7.73 -6.56 -6.74
N TYR A 11 7.80 -6.29 -5.42
CA TYR A 11 6.86 -5.41 -4.75
C TYR A 11 6.88 -3.99 -5.32
N VAL A 12 8.08 -3.38 -5.40
CA VAL A 12 8.22 -2.04 -5.97
C VAL A 12 7.76 -2.00 -7.42
N LEU A 13 8.10 -3.01 -8.22
CA LEU A 13 7.66 -3.11 -9.61
C LEU A 13 6.13 -3.21 -9.73
N SER A 14 5.48 -3.96 -8.84
CA SER A 14 4.01 -4.07 -8.81
C SER A 14 3.32 -2.72 -8.61
N ALA A 15 3.91 -1.85 -7.78
CA ALA A 15 3.44 -0.50 -7.54
C ALA A 15 3.46 0.38 -8.80
N PHE A 16 4.49 0.24 -9.65
CA PHE A 16 4.56 0.91 -10.96
C PHE A 16 3.59 0.29 -11.98
N ILE A 17 3.46 -1.04 -12.01
CA ILE A 17 2.54 -1.73 -12.92
C ILE A 17 1.09 -1.32 -12.64
N MET A 18 0.69 -1.27 -11.36
CA MET A 18 -0.63 -0.79 -10.95
C MET A 18 -0.94 0.62 -11.43
N MET A 19 0.06 1.49 -11.50
CA MET A 19 -0.11 2.87 -11.95
C MET A 19 -0.46 2.94 -13.45
N ILE A 20 0.09 2.03 -14.25
CA ILE A 20 -0.08 1.99 -15.71
C ILE A 20 -1.34 1.21 -16.09
N VAL A 21 -1.57 0.07 -15.43
CA VAL A 21 -2.66 -0.86 -15.74
C VAL A 21 -3.96 -0.37 -15.09
N PRO A 22 -5.06 -0.18 -15.85
CA PRO A 22 -6.34 0.19 -15.27
C PRO A 22 -6.87 -0.93 -14.37
N ILE A 23 -7.03 -0.61 -13.09
CA ILE A 23 -7.59 -1.53 -12.09
C ILE A 23 -9.11 -1.29 -12.02
N PRO A 24 -9.95 -2.34 -12.03
CA PRO A 24 -11.38 -2.17 -11.82
C PRO A 24 -11.67 -1.60 -10.42
N SER A 25 -12.71 -0.76 -10.32
CA SER A 25 -13.11 -0.06 -9.09
C SER A 25 -13.24 -0.98 -7.87
N GLY A 26 -13.85 -2.15 -8.04
CA GLY A 26 -14.04 -3.11 -6.94
C GLY A 26 -12.74 -3.69 -6.38
N LEU A 27 -11.70 -3.89 -7.21
CA LEU A 27 -10.41 -4.37 -6.71
C LEU A 27 -9.65 -3.26 -5.99
N LEU A 28 -9.71 -2.04 -6.52
CA LEU A 28 -9.09 -0.87 -5.91
C LEU A 28 -9.65 -0.62 -4.50
N ASP A 29 -10.97 -0.71 -4.34
CA ASP A 29 -11.67 -0.59 -3.05
C ASP A 29 -11.15 -1.59 -2.00
N ILE A 30 -11.00 -2.86 -2.39
CA ILE A 30 -10.48 -3.92 -1.49
C ILE A 30 -9.05 -3.60 -1.07
N LEU A 31 -8.21 -3.15 -1.99
CA LEU A 31 -6.82 -2.82 -1.69
C LEU A 31 -6.70 -1.58 -0.82
N LEU A 32 -7.58 -0.59 -1.00
CA LEU A 32 -7.65 0.59 -0.15
C LEU A 32 -8.09 0.23 1.27
N ALA A 33 -9.11 -0.63 1.41
CA ALA A 33 -9.54 -1.16 2.71
C ALA A 33 -8.43 -1.96 3.41
N CYS A 34 -7.69 -2.79 2.64
CA CYS A 34 -6.53 -3.50 3.15
C CYS A 34 -5.42 -2.53 3.62
N ASN A 35 -5.16 -1.45 2.88
CA ASN A 35 -4.21 -0.43 3.30
C ASN A 35 -4.62 0.22 4.63
N MET A 36 -5.90 0.53 4.81
CA MET A 36 -6.41 1.06 6.08
C MET A 36 -6.22 0.06 7.23
N ALA A 37 -6.50 -1.23 7.00
CA ALA A 37 -6.29 -2.27 8.00
C ALA A 37 -4.82 -2.34 8.44
N VAL A 38 -3.88 -2.36 7.50
CA VAL A 38 -2.45 -2.37 7.80
C VAL A 38 -2.01 -1.09 8.52
N ALA A 39 -2.53 0.07 8.12
CA ALA A 39 -2.25 1.33 8.80
C ALA A 39 -2.70 1.30 10.27
N PHE A 40 -3.88 0.74 10.55
CA PHE A 40 -4.34 0.53 11.93
C PHE A 40 -3.48 -0.49 12.68
N THR A 41 -3.06 -1.58 12.05
CA THR A 41 -2.13 -2.55 12.66
C THR A 41 -0.83 -1.88 13.09
N ILE A 42 -0.26 -1.03 12.24
CA ILE A 42 0.95 -0.27 12.56
C ILE A 42 0.67 0.71 13.70
N LEU A 43 -0.44 1.44 13.65
CA LEU A 43 -0.82 2.39 14.70
C LEU A 43 -0.93 1.70 16.06
N PHE A 44 -1.69 0.60 16.16
CA PHE A 44 -1.80 -0.15 17.40
C PHE A 44 -0.47 -0.77 17.82
N GLY A 45 0.32 -1.27 16.87
CA GLY A 45 1.67 -1.77 17.15
C GLY A 45 2.55 -0.72 17.81
N THR A 46 2.57 0.51 17.28
CA THR A 46 3.33 1.61 17.88
C THR A 46 2.79 2.06 19.24
N MET A 47 1.46 2.00 19.44
CA MET A 47 0.81 2.42 20.69
C MET A 47 1.05 1.45 21.85
N PHE A 48 1.23 0.16 21.56
CA PHE A 48 1.47 -0.89 22.56
C PHE A 48 2.93 -1.37 22.64
N SER A 49 3.84 -0.85 21.82
CA SER A 49 5.26 -1.24 21.82
C SER A 49 5.94 -0.88 23.15
N LYS A 50 6.56 -1.85 23.82
CA LYS A 50 7.23 -1.67 25.13
C LYS A 50 8.73 -1.43 25.02
N GLU A 51 9.39 -1.87 23.95
CA GLU A 51 10.83 -1.74 23.75
C GLU A 51 11.18 -0.95 22.47
N VAL A 52 12.29 -0.20 22.54
CA VAL A 52 12.81 0.61 21.41
C VAL A 52 13.42 -0.27 20.31
N LEU A 53 13.78 -1.52 20.62
CA LEU A 53 14.37 -2.43 19.64
C LEU A 53 13.37 -2.84 18.56
N ASP A 54 12.09 -3.00 18.92
CA ASP A 54 11.00 -3.28 17.98
C ASP A 54 10.80 -2.15 16.97
N MET A 55 11.11 -0.90 17.35
CA MET A 55 11.06 0.26 16.46
C MET A 55 12.04 0.18 15.29
N SER A 56 13.05 -0.70 15.32
CA SER A 56 14.01 -0.83 14.21
C SER A 56 13.40 -1.44 12.94
N PHE A 57 12.31 -2.22 13.06
CA PHE A 57 11.61 -2.80 11.91
C PHE A 57 10.50 -1.88 11.34
N TYR A 58 10.01 -0.94 12.15
CA TYR A 58 8.93 -0.03 11.75
C TYR A 58 9.28 0.89 10.57
N PRO A 59 10.47 1.52 10.48
CA PRO A 59 10.84 2.36 9.33
C PRO A 59 10.70 1.62 8.01
N THR A 60 11.10 0.34 7.99
CA THR A 60 10.97 -0.52 6.82
C THR A 60 9.50 -0.78 6.50
N MET A 61 8.68 -1.21 7.46
CA MET A 61 7.22 -1.38 7.26
C MET A 61 6.54 -0.10 6.77
N LEU A 62 6.91 1.06 7.32
CA LEU A 62 6.39 2.37 6.91
C LEU A 62 6.78 2.72 5.47
N LEU A 63 8.00 2.39 5.05
CA LEU A 63 8.43 2.58 3.66
C LEU A 63 7.56 1.74 2.69
N PHE A 64 7.37 0.46 2.98
CA PHE A 64 6.53 -0.42 2.16
C PHE A 64 5.08 0.10 2.11
N THR A 65 4.47 0.37 3.26
CA THR A 65 3.08 0.86 3.32
C THR A 65 2.88 2.21 2.64
N THR A 66 3.87 3.10 2.69
CA THR A 66 3.86 4.38 1.98
C THR A 66 3.90 4.19 0.47
N LEU A 67 4.76 3.30 -0.03
CA LEU A 67 4.81 2.98 -1.46
C LEU A 67 3.47 2.42 -1.96
N PHE A 68 2.87 1.48 -1.22
CA PHE A 68 1.54 0.96 -1.54
C PHE A 68 0.49 2.08 -1.59
N ARG A 69 0.51 2.99 -0.60
CA ARG A 69 -0.39 4.15 -0.56
C ARG A 69 -0.25 5.00 -1.81
N ILE A 70 0.98 5.36 -2.20
CA ILE A 70 1.22 6.21 -3.37
C ILE A 70 0.64 5.55 -4.63
N SER A 71 0.91 4.26 -4.84
CA SER A 71 0.39 3.53 -6.00
C SER A 71 -1.14 3.44 -6.05
N LEU A 72 -1.79 3.18 -4.90
CA LEU A 72 -3.25 3.12 -4.83
C LEU A 72 -3.90 4.49 -5.08
N ASN A 73 -3.33 5.55 -4.53
CA ASN A 73 -3.84 6.91 -4.73
C ASN A 73 -3.72 7.35 -6.19
N ILE A 74 -2.60 7.09 -6.85
CA ILE A 74 -2.44 7.43 -8.28
C ILE A 74 -3.42 6.62 -9.13
N SER A 75 -3.57 5.33 -8.85
CA SER A 75 -4.53 4.46 -9.55
C SER A 75 -5.97 4.95 -9.36
N SER A 76 -6.30 5.41 -8.15
CA SER A 76 -7.60 5.98 -7.79
C SER A 76 -7.88 7.28 -8.55
N THR A 77 -6.95 8.24 -8.52
CA THR A 77 -7.08 9.50 -9.25
C THR A 77 -7.23 9.25 -10.75
N ARG A 78 -6.46 8.32 -11.32
CA ARG A 78 -6.60 7.91 -12.72
C ARG A 78 -8.01 7.35 -12.99
N LEU A 79 -8.52 6.47 -12.14
CA LEU A 79 -9.85 5.88 -12.29
C LEU A 79 -10.95 6.95 -12.22
N ILE A 80 -10.83 7.92 -11.30
CA ILE A 80 -11.75 9.06 -11.20
C ILE A 80 -11.71 9.89 -12.50
N LEU A 81 -10.51 10.21 -13.01
CA LEU A 81 -10.35 11.04 -14.21
C LEU A 81 -10.76 10.33 -15.51
N VAL A 82 -10.67 9.00 -15.59
CA VAL A 82 -11.01 8.23 -16.79
C VAL A 82 -12.49 7.85 -16.82
N THR A 83 -13.03 7.39 -15.69
CA THR A 83 -14.39 6.80 -15.65
C THR A 83 -15.42 7.69 -14.97
N GLY A 84 -15.02 8.75 -14.25
CA GLY A 84 -15.94 9.63 -13.50
C GLY A 84 -16.65 8.95 -12.32
N GLN A 85 -16.42 7.65 -12.11
CA GLN A 85 -16.97 6.86 -11.03
C GLN A 85 -15.82 6.47 -10.09
N PRO A 86 -15.63 7.18 -8.97
CA PRO A 86 -14.82 6.67 -7.88
C PRO A 86 -15.46 5.36 -7.40
N GLY A 87 -14.67 4.37 -6.99
CA GLY A 87 -15.21 3.15 -6.39
C GLY A 87 -16.06 3.43 -5.14
N ARG A 88 -16.59 2.39 -4.50
CA ARG A 88 -17.41 2.55 -3.29
C ARG A 88 -16.61 2.93 -2.05
N VAL A 89 -15.29 2.74 -2.04
CA VAL A 89 -14.42 2.95 -0.87
C VAL A 89 -13.49 4.15 -1.05
N VAL A 90 -13.40 4.69 -2.28
CA VAL A 90 -12.59 5.87 -2.65
C VAL A 90 -13.33 7.17 -2.39
#